data_AF-A0A7S1JV73-F1
#
_entry.id   AF-A0A7S1JV73-F1
#
_cell.length_a   1.000
_cell.length_b   1.000
_cell.length_c   1.000
_cell.angle_alpha   90.00
_cell.angle_beta   90.00
_cell.angle_gamma   90.00
#
_symmetry.space_group_name_H-M   'P 1'
#
loop_
_entity.id
_entity.type
_entity.pdbx_description
1 polymer ?
#
loop_
_entity_poly.entity_id
_entity_poly.type
_entity_poly.pdbx_seq_one_letter_code
_entity_poly.pdbx_strand_id
1 'polypeptide(L)'
;VLQQRIEQAMQYDDLHAVLAFDIRDVAGAIKAAYVLERCSGQWTMMKRFIRLAFIHRLTPPNATLPLMLSADALPSASAFDELPLSMAVYKSIERTLNYRGTTLVLQRGNNCGYRIGDHSFRVMALDELPADHPYRSTHEESDPVICYVDWLYPSFTAFATWMVVTRWSDQEGVGQKEVLRAYVGRDDTRFQRLLTAGDVPEQLGITADDRLEGADLTVA
;
A
#
# COMPACT_ATOMS: atom_id res chain seq x y z
N VAL A 1 14.40 -12.34 24.26
CA VAL A 1 14.08 -13.07 23.01
C VAL A 1 13.09 -12.30 22.14
N LEU A 2 11.85 -12.02 22.60
CA LEU A 2 10.85 -11.33 21.76
C LEU A 2 11.28 -9.93 21.29
N GLN A 3 11.81 -9.09 22.18
CA GLN A 3 12.30 -7.76 21.81
C GLN A 3 13.41 -7.81 20.76
N GLN A 4 14.31 -8.78 20.84
CA GLN A 4 15.38 -8.98 19.86
C GLN A 4 14.83 -9.38 18.49
N ARG A 5 13.78 -10.21 18.44
CA ARG A 5 13.12 -10.59 17.19
C ARG A 5 12.45 -9.40 16.51
N ILE A 6 11.76 -8.57 17.30
CA ILE A 6 11.15 -7.31 16.82
C ILE A 6 12.23 -6.40 16.23
N GLU A 7 13.33 -6.18 16.96
CA GLU A 7 14.44 -5.35 16.51
C GLU A 7 15.05 -5.88 15.21
N GLN A 8 15.30 -7.19 15.12
CA GLN A 8 15.84 -7.82 13.91
C GLN A 8 14.91 -7.66 12.71
N ALA A 9 13.60 -7.86 12.89
CA ALA A 9 12.63 -7.70 11.82
C ALA A 9 12.47 -6.24 11.39
N MET A 10 12.48 -5.29 12.34
CA MET A 10 12.49 -3.86 12.04
C MET A 10 13.74 -3.41 11.30
N GLN A 11 14.90 -3.96 11.65
CA GLN A 11 16.17 -3.68 10.98
C GLN A 11 16.18 -4.25 9.56
N TYR A 12 15.62 -5.44 9.34
CA TYR A 12 15.60 -6.10 8.04
C TYR A 12 14.89 -5.26 6.96
N ASP A 13 13.73 -4.70 7.29
CA ASP A 13 12.94 -3.84 6.38
C ASP A 13 13.21 -2.32 6.57
N ASP A 14 14.24 -1.95 7.35
CA ASP A 14 14.63 -0.57 7.68
C ASP A 14 13.42 0.31 8.14
N LEU A 15 12.67 -0.18 9.14
CA LEU A 15 11.40 0.43 9.56
C LEU A 15 11.53 1.46 10.68
N HIS A 16 12.68 1.54 11.35
CA HIS A 16 12.89 2.44 12.50
C HIS A 16 12.62 3.91 12.19
N ALA A 17 12.81 4.33 10.94
CA ALA A 17 12.56 5.71 10.53
C ALA A 17 11.06 6.03 10.32
N VAL A 18 10.19 5.03 10.25
CA VAL A 18 8.77 5.23 9.86
C VAL A 18 7.77 4.60 10.82
N LEU A 19 8.15 3.61 11.62
CA LEU A 19 7.22 2.83 12.41
C LEU A 19 7.83 2.42 13.75
N ALA A 20 7.01 2.45 14.80
CA ALA A 20 7.33 2.00 16.14
C ALA A 20 6.10 1.34 16.76
N PHE A 21 6.29 0.49 17.79
CA PHE A 21 5.19 -0.22 18.44
C PHE A 21 5.07 0.18 19.93
N ASP A 22 3.86 0.54 20.35
CA ASP A 22 3.47 0.62 21.77
C ASP A 22 3.11 -0.79 22.25
N ILE A 23 4.03 -1.42 22.98
CA ILE A 23 3.94 -2.78 23.48
C ILE A 23 3.81 -2.73 25.00
N ARG A 24 2.65 -3.16 25.52
CA ARG A 24 2.32 -3.09 26.95
C ARG A 24 2.53 -4.40 27.70
N ASP A 25 2.48 -5.52 26.99
CA ASP A 25 2.60 -6.85 27.57
C ASP A 25 3.25 -7.85 26.60
N VAL A 26 3.40 -9.09 27.07
CA VAL A 26 3.99 -10.19 26.29
C VAL A 26 3.13 -10.56 25.08
N ALA A 27 1.81 -10.47 25.17
CA ALA A 27 0.91 -10.79 24.08
C ALA A 27 1.05 -9.78 22.93
N GLY A 28 1.14 -8.50 23.24
CA GLY A 28 1.45 -7.43 22.29
C GLY A 28 2.81 -7.61 21.64
N ALA A 29 3.84 -8.00 22.40
CA ALA A 29 5.17 -8.28 21.85
C ALA A 29 5.14 -9.46 20.87
N ILE A 30 4.39 -10.52 21.17
CA ILE A 30 4.20 -11.67 20.28
C ILE A 30 3.49 -11.24 18.99
N LYS A 31 2.42 -10.44 19.08
CA LYS A 31 1.71 -9.92 17.91
C LYS A 31 2.62 -9.06 17.04
N ALA A 32 3.35 -8.11 17.63
CA ALA A 32 4.26 -7.24 16.89
C ALA A 32 5.35 -8.05 16.17
N ALA A 33 6.00 -8.99 16.86
CA ALA A 33 6.99 -9.88 16.24
C ALA A 33 6.38 -10.70 15.10
N TYR A 34 5.21 -11.29 15.31
CA TYR A 34 4.51 -12.08 14.29
C TYR A 34 4.19 -11.25 13.05
N VAL A 35 3.62 -10.07 13.20
CA VAL A 35 3.24 -9.20 12.06
C VAL A 35 4.47 -8.74 11.28
N LEU A 36 5.54 -8.36 11.97
CA LEU A 36 6.79 -7.95 11.33
C LEU A 36 7.41 -9.09 10.52
N GLU A 37 7.55 -10.26 11.13
CA GLU A 37 8.16 -11.42 10.48
C GLU A 37 7.30 -11.98 9.35
N ARG A 38 5.98 -12.06 9.55
CA ARG A 38 5.04 -12.62 8.56
C ARG A 38 4.93 -11.75 7.31
N CYS A 39 5.09 -10.44 7.45
CA CYS A 39 4.99 -9.48 6.36
C CYS A 39 6.34 -8.91 5.94
N SER A 40 7.43 -9.62 6.23
CA SER A 40 8.77 -9.22 5.79
C SER A 40 8.79 -9.01 4.27
N GLY A 41 9.51 -7.99 3.80
CA GLY A 41 9.52 -7.58 2.40
C GLY A 41 8.34 -6.70 1.98
N GLN A 42 7.12 -7.00 2.45
CA GLN A 42 5.92 -6.16 2.18
C GLN A 42 6.02 -4.79 2.87
N TRP A 43 6.68 -4.75 4.02
CA TRP A 43 6.95 -3.51 4.73
C TRP A 43 7.83 -2.53 3.95
N THR A 44 8.70 -3.00 3.05
CA THR A 44 9.56 -2.13 2.21
C THR A 44 8.72 -1.20 1.34
N MET A 45 7.71 -1.72 0.65
CA MET A 45 6.82 -0.91 -0.18
C MET A 45 5.88 -0.07 0.70
N MET A 46 5.35 -0.65 1.79
CA MET A 46 4.46 0.07 2.69
C MET A 46 5.14 1.23 3.43
N LYS A 47 6.44 1.17 3.66
CA LYS A 47 7.22 2.28 4.22
C LYS A 47 7.14 3.54 3.36
N ARG A 48 7.12 3.40 2.02
CA ARG A 48 6.93 4.53 1.09
C ARG A 48 5.53 5.10 1.22
N PHE A 49 4.52 4.23 1.29
CA PHE A 49 3.14 4.63 1.56
C PHE A 49 3.02 5.40 2.88
N ILE A 50 3.61 4.91 3.98
CA ILE A 50 3.56 5.57 5.30
C ILE A 50 4.19 6.97 5.23
N ARG A 51 5.33 7.12 4.54
CA ARG A 51 5.97 8.42 4.33
C ARG A 51 5.08 9.38 3.54
N LEU A 52 4.46 8.92 2.47
CA LEU A 52 3.52 9.73 1.69
C LEU A 52 2.30 10.11 2.52
N ALA A 53 1.71 9.17 3.24
CA ALA A 53 0.58 9.42 4.13
C ALA A 53 0.92 10.49 5.19
N PHE A 54 2.14 10.45 5.75
CA PHE A 54 2.64 11.48 6.65
C PHE A 54 2.77 12.85 5.97
N ILE A 55 3.39 12.92 4.77
CA ILE A 55 3.55 14.16 4.00
C ILE A 55 2.19 14.79 3.65
N HIS A 56 1.23 13.96 3.25
CA HIS A 56 -0.14 14.36 2.95
C HIS A 56 -1.02 14.52 4.21
N ARG A 57 -0.42 14.51 5.40
CA ARG A 57 -1.09 14.74 6.69
C ARG A 57 -2.31 13.83 6.92
N LEU A 58 -2.23 12.59 6.43
CA LEU A 58 -3.20 11.55 6.70
C LEU A 58 -3.03 10.95 8.09
N THR A 59 -1.89 11.16 8.73
CA THR A 59 -1.66 10.76 10.13
C THR A 59 -2.30 11.77 11.10
N PRO A 60 -2.47 11.44 12.39
CA PRO A 60 -3.08 12.35 13.35
C PRO A 60 -2.37 13.72 13.39
N PRO A 61 -3.07 14.82 13.73
CA PRO A 61 -2.46 16.13 13.89
C PRO A 61 -1.29 16.07 14.87
N ASN A 62 -0.14 16.66 14.50
CA ASN A 62 1.11 16.63 15.27
C ASN A 62 1.76 15.24 15.41
N ALA A 63 1.34 14.25 14.63
CA ALA A 63 2.10 13.01 14.52
C ALA A 63 3.54 13.32 14.08
N THR A 64 4.48 12.52 14.58
CA THR A 64 5.88 12.48 14.16
C THR A 64 6.21 11.09 13.64
N LEU A 65 7.20 10.98 12.77
CA LEU A 65 7.80 9.68 12.47
C LEU A 65 8.87 9.34 13.54
N PRO A 66 9.00 8.07 13.94
CA PRO A 66 8.22 6.91 13.50
C PRO A 66 6.77 6.93 14.01
N LEU A 67 5.85 6.44 13.18
CA LEU A 67 4.42 6.33 13.52
C LEU A 67 4.23 5.25 14.58
N MET A 68 3.61 5.62 15.71
CA MET A 68 3.38 4.70 16.82
C MET A 68 2.14 3.84 16.58
N LEU A 69 2.32 2.52 16.50
CA LEU A 69 1.24 1.53 16.38
C LEU A 69 1.01 0.84 17.72
N SER A 70 -0.24 0.79 18.15
CA SER A 70 -0.60 -0.02 19.32
C SER A 70 -0.57 -1.50 18.95
N ALA A 71 0.18 -2.31 19.70
CA ALA A 71 0.22 -3.76 19.51
C ALA A 71 -1.16 -4.43 19.67
N ASP A 72 -2.06 -3.80 20.44
CA ASP A 72 -3.43 -4.28 20.65
C ASP A 72 -4.32 -4.10 19.41
N ALA A 73 -3.98 -3.15 18.55
CA ALA A 73 -4.70 -2.85 17.31
C ALA A 73 -4.20 -3.66 16.11
N LEU A 74 -3.11 -4.44 16.27
CA LEU A 74 -2.57 -5.26 15.18
C LEU A 74 -3.55 -6.40 14.80
N PRO A 75 -3.58 -6.80 13.51
CA PRO A 75 -4.42 -7.90 13.06
C PRO A 75 -4.09 -9.21 13.79
N SER A 76 -5.11 -10.05 13.98
CA SER A 76 -4.92 -11.43 14.46
C SER A 76 -4.22 -12.28 13.41
N ALA A 77 -3.60 -13.40 13.82
CA ALA A 77 -3.01 -14.36 12.89
C ALA A 77 -3.99 -14.80 11.79
N SER A 78 -5.25 -15.05 12.14
CA SER A 78 -6.31 -15.42 11.18
C SER A 78 -6.57 -14.35 10.11
N ALA A 79 -6.33 -13.07 10.39
CA ALA A 79 -6.50 -12.03 9.39
C ALA A 79 -5.49 -12.16 8.24
N PHE A 80 -4.32 -12.76 8.49
CA PHE A 80 -3.30 -13.05 7.48
C PHE A 80 -3.61 -14.31 6.67
N ASP A 81 -4.57 -15.13 7.11
CA ASP A 81 -5.09 -16.26 6.34
C ASP A 81 -6.23 -15.81 5.40
N GLU A 82 -6.93 -14.73 5.76
CA GLU A 82 -8.07 -14.20 5.00
C GLU A 82 -7.70 -13.08 4.01
N LEU A 83 -6.57 -12.39 4.24
CA LEU A 83 -6.15 -11.25 3.45
C LEU A 83 -4.76 -11.47 2.82
N PRO A 84 -4.55 -10.96 1.61
CA PRO A 84 -3.21 -10.76 1.08
C PRO A 84 -2.31 -9.99 2.07
N LEU A 85 -1.02 -10.32 2.09
CA LEU A 85 -0.09 -9.76 3.09
C LEU A 85 -0.03 -8.23 3.03
N SER A 86 0.03 -7.60 1.86
CA SER A 86 0.07 -6.14 1.72
C SER A 86 -1.20 -5.47 2.28
N MET A 87 -2.35 -6.11 2.14
CA MET A 87 -3.63 -5.66 2.71
C MET A 87 -3.66 -5.83 4.23
N ALA A 88 -3.07 -6.90 4.77
CA ALA A 88 -2.94 -7.12 6.21
C ALA A 88 -1.95 -6.13 6.85
N VAL A 89 -0.86 -5.80 6.16
CA VAL A 89 0.05 -4.70 6.54
C VAL A 89 -0.70 -3.37 6.59
N TYR A 90 -1.48 -3.05 5.55
CA TYR A 90 -2.31 -1.84 5.54
C TYR A 90 -3.28 -1.82 6.73
N LYS A 91 -3.92 -2.96 7.02
CA LYS A 91 -4.82 -3.11 8.18
C LYS A 91 -4.13 -2.82 9.52
N SER A 92 -2.82 -3.05 9.61
CA SER A 92 -2.03 -2.73 10.81
C SER A 92 -1.87 -1.22 11.04
N ILE A 93 -1.97 -0.41 9.99
CA ILE A 93 -1.83 1.06 10.05
C ILE A 93 -3.15 1.81 9.84
N GLU A 94 -4.20 1.16 9.32
CA GLU A 94 -5.45 1.79 8.86
C GLU A 94 -6.10 2.76 9.87
N ARG A 95 -6.03 2.43 11.17
CA ARG A 95 -6.64 3.23 12.25
C ARG A 95 -5.88 4.53 12.54
N THR A 96 -4.65 4.63 12.08
CA THR A 96 -3.82 5.84 12.20
C THR A 96 -4.04 6.80 11.02
N LEU A 97 -4.78 6.36 9.99
CA LEU A 97 -4.97 7.12 8.77
C LEU A 97 -6.35 7.78 8.77
N ASN A 98 -6.39 9.09 8.58
CA ASN A 98 -7.59 9.89 8.51
C ASN A 98 -7.48 10.90 7.36
N TYR A 99 -8.54 10.98 6.57
CA TYR A 99 -8.68 11.95 5.51
C TYR A 99 -10.01 12.67 5.67
N ARG A 100 -9.97 14.00 5.83
CA ARG A 100 -11.15 14.86 6.01
C ARG A 100 -12.15 14.34 7.05
N GLY A 101 -11.66 13.86 8.19
CA GLY A 101 -12.49 13.32 9.27
C GLY A 101 -12.91 11.86 9.08
N THR A 102 -12.62 11.25 7.93
CA THR A 102 -12.90 9.83 7.66
C THR A 102 -11.66 8.98 7.92
N THR A 103 -11.76 8.02 8.84
CA THR A 103 -10.69 7.03 9.04
C THR A 103 -10.64 6.08 7.85
N LEU A 104 -9.45 5.88 7.29
CA LEU A 104 -9.23 5.06 6.10
C LEU A 104 -9.10 3.58 6.48
N VAL A 105 -10.18 3.02 7.03
CA VAL A 105 -10.25 1.60 7.40
C VAL A 105 -10.52 0.72 6.18
N LEU A 106 -9.83 -0.42 6.09
CA LEU A 106 -10.09 -1.44 5.09
C LEU A 106 -11.31 -2.28 5.50
N GLN A 107 -12.37 -2.16 4.71
CA GLN A 107 -13.64 -2.84 4.91
C GLN A 107 -13.86 -3.87 3.80
N ARG A 108 -14.39 -5.03 4.17
CA ARG A 108 -14.87 -6.02 3.21
C ARG A 108 -16.28 -5.62 2.76
N GLY A 109 -16.49 -5.55 1.45
CA GLY A 109 -17.78 -5.28 0.82
C GLY A 109 -18.46 -6.56 0.33
N ASN A 110 -19.52 -6.38 -0.47
CA ASN A 110 -20.20 -7.49 -1.14
C ASN A 110 -19.41 -7.99 -2.36
N ASN A 111 -19.70 -9.20 -2.83
CA ASN A 111 -19.15 -9.78 -4.07
C ASN A 111 -17.62 -9.74 -4.18
N CYS A 112 -16.92 -10.16 -3.12
CA CYS A 112 -15.44 -10.16 -3.05
C CYS A 112 -14.80 -8.77 -3.20
N GLY A 113 -15.59 -7.70 -3.11
CA GLY A 113 -15.10 -6.32 -3.11
C GLY A 113 -14.56 -5.89 -1.74
N TYR A 114 -13.72 -4.88 -1.77
CA TYR A 114 -13.16 -4.19 -0.62
C TYR A 114 -13.40 -2.69 -0.76
N ARG A 115 -13.28 -1.96 0.35
CA ARG A 115 -13.45 -0.52 0.39
C ARG A 115 -12.50 0.12 1.40
N ILE A 116 -11.95 1.28 1.05
CA ILE A 116 -11.23 2.18 1.95
C ILE A 116 -11.81 3.59 1.77
N GLY A 117 -12.25 4.23 2.85
CA GLY A 117 -12.91 5.54 2.76
C GLY A 117 -14.22 5.42 1.99
N ASP A 118 -14.37 6.10 0.86
CA ASP A 118 -15.47 6.03 -0.10
C ASP A 118 -15.09 5.29 -1.40
N HIS A 119 -13.91 4.69 -1.45
CA HIS A 119 -13.37 4.04 -2.65
C HIS A 119 -13.47 2.51 -2.56
N SER A 120 -14.31 1.93 -3.42
CA SER A 120 -14.49 0.48 -3.55
C SER A 120 -13.59 -0.08 -4.64
N PHE A 121 -12.98 -1.23 -4.40
CA PHE A 121 -12.10 -1.93 -5.33
C PHE A 121 -12.26 -3.44 -5.20
N ARG A 122 -11.66 -4.20 -6.12
CA ARG A 122 -11.67 -5.66 -6.15
C ARG A 122 -10.25 -6.19 -6.25
N VAL A 123 -9.99 -7.29 -5.56
CA VAL A 123 -8.75 -8.06 -5.73
C VAL A 123 -8.96 -8.99 -6.93
N MET A 124 -8.05 -8.90 -7.90
CA MET A 124 -8.05 -9.76 -9.10
C MET A 124 -7.23 -11.01 -8.81
N ALA A 125 -7.82 -12.18 -8.98
CA ALA A 125 -7.06 -13.43 -9.02
C ALA A 125 -6.33 -13.57 -10.36
N LEU A 126 -5.25 -14.36 -10.36
CA LEU A 126 -4.41 -14.55 -11.55
C LEU A 126 -5.20 -15.12 -12.74
N ASP A 127 -6.17 -16.00 -12.51
CA ASP A 127 -7.02 -16.61 -13.54
C ASP A 127 -8.09 -15.66 -14.10
N GLU A 128 -8.39 -14.56 -13.39
CA GLU A 128 -9.30 -13.51 -13.86
C GLU A 128 -8.64 -12.51 -14.83
N LEU A 129 -7.31 -12.52 -14.93
CA LEU A 129 -6.58 -11.66 -15.86
C LEU A 129 -6.54 -12.28 -17.28
N PRO A 130 -6.68 -11.52 -18.37
CA PRO A 130 -6.50 -12.04 -19.73
C PRO A 130 -5.14 -12.73 -19.90
N ALA A 131 -5.05 -13.82 -20.66
CA ALA A 131 -3.87 -14.68 -20.71
C ALA A 131 -2.57 -13.96 -21.12
N ASP A 132 -2.67 -12.90 -21.92
CA ASP A 132 -1.58 -12.04 -22.39
C ASP A 132 -1.45 -10.73 -21.58
N HIS A 133 -2.18 -10.60 -20.46
CA HIS A 133 -2.16 -9.40 -19.65
C HIS A 133 -0.78 -9.21 -18.98
N PRO A 134 -0.17 -8.02 -19.10
CA PRO A 134 1.17 -7.70 -18.60
C PRO A 134 1.37 -7.98 -17.11
N TYR A 135 0.34 -7.76 -16.28
CA TYR A 135 0.46 -7.96 -14.83
C TYR A 135 0.45 -9.43 -14.42
N ARG A 136 0.18 -10.38 -15.33
CA ARG A 136 0.31 -11.81 -15.02
C ARG A 136 1.74 -12.22 -14.69
N SER A 137 2.74 -11.62 -15.35
CA SER A 137 4.15 -11.94 -15.12
C SER A 137 4.70 -11.39 -13.81
N THR A 138 4.04 -10.36 -13.25
CA THR A 138 4.40 -9.70 -12.00
C THR A 138 3.37 -9.95 -10.89
N HIS A 139 2.44 -10.88 -11.10
CA HIS A 139 1.38 -11.15 -10.14
C HIS A 139 1.94 -11.83 -8.90
N GLU A 140 1.71 -11.24 -7.73
CA GLU A 140 2.06 -11.82 -6.44
C GLU A 140 0.81 -11.96 -5.57
N GLU A 141 0.54 -13.16 -5.04
CA GLU A 141 -0.60 -13.36 -4.15
C GLU A 141 -0.48 -12.52 -2.86
N SER A 142 0.75 -12.21 -2.42
CA SER A 142 1.00 -11.37 -1.26
C SER A 142 0.70 -9.89 -1.49
N ASP A 143 0.78 -9.40 -2.74
CA ASP A 143 0.44 -8.03 -3.12
C ASP A 143 -0.33 -8.03 -4.46
N PRO A 144 -1.62 -8.38 -4.44
CA PRO A 144 -2.33 -8.79 -5.65
C PRO A 144 -2.76 -7.60 -6.49
N VAL A 145 -3.06 -7.88 -7.76
CA VAL A 145 -3.59 -6.90 -8.71
C VAL A 145 -4.93 -6.37 -8.20
N ILE A 146 -5.11 -5.05 -8.28
CA ILE A 146 -6.34 -4.37 -7.84
C ILE A 146 -7.08 -3.81 -9.04
N CYS A 147 -8.38 -4.10 -9.11
CA CYS A 147 -9.32 -3.46 -10.02
C CYS A 147 -10.10 -2.39 -9.27
N TYR A 148 -9.98 -1.14 -9.73
CA TYR A 148 -10.68 0.01 -9.19
C TYR A 148 -11.41 0.74 -10.31
N VAL A 149 -12.74 0.65 -10.31
CA VAL A 149 -13.58 1.08 -11.44
C VAL A 149 -13.13 0.34 -12.71
N ASP A 150 -12.60 1.04 -13.71
CA ASP A 150 -12.11 0.48 -14.98
C ASP A 150 -10.58 0.47 -15.08
N TRP A 151 -9.89 0.62 -13.94
CA TRP A 151 -8.44 0.69 -13.85
C TRP A 151 -7.88 -0.54 -13.15
N LEU A 152 -6.81 -1.10 -13.72
CA LEU A 152 -6.00 -2.12 -13.07
C LEU A 152 -4.71 -1.50 -12.53
N TYR A 153 -4.41 -1.85 -11.29
CA TYR A 153 -3.16 -1.56 -10.62
C TYR A 153 -2.38 -2.87 -10.46
N PRO A 154 -1.07 -2.88 -10.73
CA PRO A 154 -0.26 -4.10 -10.71
C PRO A 154 -0.19 -4.76 -9.34
N SER A 155 -0.46 -4.01 -8.27
CA SER A 155 -0.49 -4.51 -6.90
C SER A 155 -1.38 -3.65 -6.00
N PHE A 156 -1.73 -4.14 -4.81
CA PHE A 156 -2.46 -3.35 -3.81
C PHE A 156 -1.63 -2.19 -3.28
N THR A 157 -0.32 -2.37 -3.09
CA THR A 157 0.55 -1.27 -2.66
C THR A 157 0.63 -0.15 -3.72
N ALA A 158 0.63 -0.49 -5.01
CA ALA A 158 0.56 0.48 -6.09
C ALA A 158 -0.76 1.28 -6.06
N PHE A 159 -1.89 0.57 -5.92
CA PHE A 159 -3.20 1.19 -5.75
C PHE A 159 -3.23 2.13 -4.53
N ALA A 160 -2.83 1.66 -3.35
CA ALA A 160 -2.85 2.45 -2.11
C ALA A 160 -1.95 3.69 -2.21
N THR A 161 -0.80 3.58 -2.86
CA THR A 161 0.11 4.72 -3.10
C THR A 161 -0.53 5.75 -4.03
N TRP A 162 -1.14 5.30 -5.12
CA TRP A 162 -1.87 6.17 -6.05
C TRP A 162 -3.03 6.90 -5.35
N MET A 163 -3.75 6.21 -4.45
CA MET A 163 -4.83 6.81 -3.67
C MET A 163 -4.34 7.99 -2.82
N VAL A 164 -3.20 7.85 -2.13
CA VAL A 164 -2.61 8.94 -1.33
C VAL A 164 -2.27 10.15 -2.21
N VAL A 165 -1.65 9.91 -3.36
CA VAL A 165 -1.15 10.98 -4.24
C VAL A 165 -2.30 11.70 -4.97
N THR A 166 -3.37 10.99 -5.32
CA THR A 166 -4.41 11.52 -6.22
C THR A 166 -5.75 11.81 -5.54
N ARG A 167 -6.18 10.98 -4.58
CA ARG A 167 -7.51 11.06 -3.95
C ARG A 167 -7.47 11.59 -2.53
N TRP A 168 -6.39 11.34 -1.79
CA TRP A 168 -6.24 11.77 -0.41
C TRP A 168 -5.16 12.87 -0.25
N SER A 169 -4.92 13.68 -1.28
CA SER A 169 -3.79 14.62 -1.30
C SER A 169 -4.12 16.06 -0.90
N ASP A 170 -5.39 16.39 -0.70
CA ASP A 170 -5.93 17.74 -0.45
C ASP A 170 -6.45 17.92 1.00
N GLN A 171 -5.74 17.31 1.95
CA GLN A 171 -5.94 17.51 3.39
C GLN A 171 -5.59 18.95 3.81
N GLU A 172 -6.27 19.48 4.83
CA GLU A 172 -6.03 20.83 5.32
C GLU A 172 -4.55 21.07 5.71
N GLY A 173 -3.97 22.14 5.18
CA GLY A 173 -2.56 22.49 5.39
C GLY A 173 -1.56 21.70 4.54
N VAL A 174 -2.01 20.82 3.65
CA VAL A 174 -1.19 20.29 2.56
C VAL A 174 -1.35 21.21 1.36
N GLY A 175 -0.31 21.98 1.06
CA GLY A 175 -0.25 22.74 -0.18
C GLY A 175 0.01 21.80 -1.35
N GLN A 176 -0.93 21.66 -2.28
CA GLN A 176 -0.63 21.03 -3.55
C GLN A 176 0.31 21.93 -4.35
N LYS A 177 1.47 21.39 -4.72
CA LYS A 177 2.36 22.02 -5.70
C LYS A 177 2.52 21.03 -6.84
N GLU A 178 1.64 21.13 -7.84
CA GLU A 178 1.86 20.44 -9.10
C GLU A 178 3.16 20.97 -9.70
N VAL A 179 4.20 20.15 -9.70
CA VAL A 179 5.52 20.53 -10.23
C VAL A 179 5.48 20.47 -11.76
N LEU A 180 4.86 19.41 -12.32
CA LEU A 180 4.64 19.24 -13.74
C LEU A 180 3.60 18.13 -13.97
N ARG A 181 2.56 18.41 -14.76
CA ARG A 181 1.72 17.38 -15.37
C ARG A 181 1.85 17.48 -16.89
N ALA A 182 2.42 16.44 -17.50
CA ALA A 182 2.58 16.38 -18.95
C ALA A 182 2.02 15.05 -19.46
N TYR A 183 1.17 15.12 -20.48
CA TYR A 183 0.79 13.92 -21.23
C TYR A 183 1.98 13.54 -22.11
N VAL A 184 2.46 12.32 -21.93
CA VAL A 184 3.56 11.77 -22.71
C VAL A 184 2.99 10.58 -23.49
N GLY A 185 2.98 10.69 -24.81
CA GLY A 185 2.47 9.64 -25.67
C GLY A 185 3.30 8.36 -25.58
N ARG A 186 2.69 7.22 -25.92
CA ARG A 186 3.36 5.90 -25.84
C ARG A 186 4.63 5.82 -26.66
N ASP A 187 4.71 6.57 -27.77
CA ASP A 187 5.87 6.60 -28.66
C ASP A 187 6.95 7.62 -28.24
N ASP A 188 6.73 8.36 -27.14
CA ASP A 188 7.73 9.32 -26.67
C ASP A 188 8.96 8.60 -26.14
N THR A 189 10.11 8.96 -26.69
CA THR A 189 11.41 8.37 -26.31
C THR A 189 11.73 8.51 -24.83
N ARG A 190 11.24 9.53 -24.13
CA ARG A 190 11.41 9.70 -22.67
C ARG A 190 10.58 8.68 -21.91
N PHE A 191 9.36 8.40 -22.36
CA PHE A 191 8.51 7.36 -21.78
C PHE A 191 9.11 5.98 -22.02
N GLN A 192 9.57 5.69 -23.23
CA GLN A 192 10.28 4.44 -23.54
C GLN A 192 11.57 4.27 -22.73
N ARG A 193 12.31 5.36 -22.49
CA ARG A 193 13.47 5.37 -21.60
C ARG A 193 13.10 5.12 -20.13
N LEU A 194 11.95 5.60 -19.66
CA LEU A 194 11.47 5.30 -18.32
C LEU A 194 11.05 3.83 -18.16
N LEU A 195 10.47 3.24 -19.20
CA LEU A 195 10.09 1.82 -19.21
C LEU A 195 11.30 0.87 -19.31
N THR A 196 12.40 1.34 -19.90
CA THR A 196 13.62 0.53 -20.13
C THR A 196 14.78 0.91 -19.22
N ALA A 197 14.68 2.04 -18.52
CA ALA A 197 15.46 2.26 -17.31
C ALA A 197 15.09 1.10 -16.39
N GLY A 198 16.07 0.25 -16.06
CA GLY A 198 15.87 -0.79 -15.05
C GLY A 198 15.49 -0.17 -13.69
N ASP A 199 15.63 -0.93 -12.62
CA ASP A 199 15.21 -0.48 -11.28
C ASP A 199 15.68 0.94 -10.98
N VAL A 200 14.74 1.89 -10.96
CA VAL A 200 15.00 3.24 -10.47
C VAL A 200 15.24 3.08 -8.98
N PRO A 201 16.45 3.38 -8.47
CA PRO A 201 16.75 3.26 -7.05
C PRO A 201 15.67 3.94 -6.21
N GLU A 202 15.28 3.33 -5.09
CA GLU A 202 14.19 3.86 -4.24
C GLU A 202 14.40 5.33 -3.81
N GLN A 203 15.66 5.75 -3.80
CA GLN A 203 16.12 7.10 -3.48
C GLN A 203 15.77 8.13 -4.57
N LEU A 204 15.54 7.66 -5.81
CA LEU A 204 15.36 8.49 -7.01
C LEU A 204 13.88 8.61 -7.44
N GLY A 205 12.97 7.80 -6.88
CA GLY A 205 11.54 7.99 -7.13
C GLY A 205 10.66 6.82 -6.71
N ILE A 206 9.35 7.08 -6.68
CA ILE A 206 8.31 6.06 -6.54
C ILE A 206 7.72 5.84 -7.93
N THR A 207 7.88 4.64 -8.48
CA THR A 207 7.22 4.24 -9.72
C THR A 207 5.81 3.78 -9.38
N ALA A 208 4.80 4.48 -9.90
CA ALA A 208 3.42 4.01 -9.89
C ALA A 208 3.01 3.79 -11.36
N ASP A 209 2.61 2.57 -11.70
CA ASP A 209 2.05 2.21 -13.00
C ASP A 209 0.55 1.95 -12.83
N ASP A 210 -0.26 2.45 -13.75
CA ASP A 210 -1.70 2.23 -13.83
C ASP A 210 -2.11 2.03 -15.30
N ARG A 211 -3.09 1.15 -15.53
CA ARG A 211 -3.63 0.90 -16.87
C ARG A 211 -5.13 1.08 -16.92
N LEU A 212 -5.58 1.83 -17.92
CA LEU A 212 -6.98 1.96 -18.29
C LEU A 212 -7.39 0.72 -19.10
N GLU A 213 -8.33 -0.08 -18.59
CA GLU A 213 -8.98 -1.08 -19.41
C GLU A 213 -10.13 -0.44 -20.18
N GLY A 214 -9.88 -0.13 -21.45
CA GLY A 214 -10.94 0.20 -22.39
C GLY A 214 -11.50 -1.08 -23.03
N ALA A 215 -12.73 -1.44 -22.64
CA ALA A 215 -13.66 -2.42 -23.22
C ALA A 215 -13.44 -3.93 -22.95
N ASP A 216 -14.46 -4.52 -22.30
CA ASP A 216 -14.84 -5.94 -22.17
C ASP A 216 -13.78 -6.97 -21.78
N LEU A 217 -13.77 -7.32 -20.48
CA LEU A 217 -13.19 -8.54 -19.92
C LEU A 217 -13.92 -9.84 -20.34
N THR A 218 -14.81 -9.80 -21.34
CA THR A 218 -15.67 -10.94 -21.75
C THR A 218 -15.41 -11.47 -23.16
N VAL A 219 -14.33 -11.09 -23.84
CA VAL A 219 -14.01 -11.66 -25.16
C VAL A 219 -12.54 -12.07 -25.27
N ALA A 220 -12.26 -13.31 -24.84
CA ALA A 220 -11.35 -14.26 -25.48
C ALA A 220 -11.65 -15.68 -24.98
#